data_AF-A0A147BJW7-F1
#
_entry.id   AF-A0A147BJW7-F1
#
_cell.length_a   1.000
_cell.length_b   1.000
_cell.length_c   1.000
_cell.angle_alpha   90.00
_cell.angle_beta   90.00
_cell.angle_gamma   90.00
#
_symmetry.space_group_name_H-M   'P 1'
#
loop_
_entity.id
_entity.type
_entity.pdbx_description
1 polymer ?
#
loop_
_entity_poly.entity_id
_entity_poly.type
_entity_poly.pdbx_seq_one_letter_code
_entity_poly.pdbx_strand_id
1 'polypeptide(L)'
;MDIGLRRTFRWVFLVADVSHAILGADFLRHFGLLVDMRNTRLRDATTLLSVHGIAEAPGAVTSTLLRPQVKSDFEDLLHEFSTLTSPVTTTRPIKHNITHHIITSGPPVHARPRRLPPERLNVARR
;
A
#
# COMPACT_ATOMS: atom_id res chain seq x y z
N MET A 1 19.97 -0.66 20.34
CA MET A 1 18.88 -1.66 20.24
C MET A 1 19.49 -3.03 20.03
N ASP A 2 18.93 -4.06 20.67
CA ASP A 2 19.27 -5.47 20.42
C ASP A 2 18.03 -6.18 19.87
N ILE A 3 18.19 -6.86 18.73
CA ILE A 3 17.14 -7.61 18.02
C ILE A 3 17.54 -9.08 17.83
N GLY A 4 18.48 -9.59 18.64
CA GLY A 4 18.87 -11.01 18.61
C GLY A 4 19.85 -11.39 17.50
N LEU A 5 20.43 -10.41 16.80
CA LEU A 5 21.41 -10.61 15.71
C LEU A 5 22.86 -10.43 16.15
N ARG A 6 23.13 -10.51 17.47
CA ARG A 6 24.47 -10.46 18.10
C ARG A 6 25.32 -9.26 17.67
N ARG A 7 24.68 -8.13 17.36
CA ARG A 7 25.32 -6.84 17.07
C ARG A 7 24.50 -5.69 17.62
N THR A 8 25.18 -4.59 17.91
CA THR A 8 24.51 -3.37 18.38
C THR A 8 24.02 -2.54 17.20
N PHE A 9 22.73 -2.20 17.21
CA PHE A 9 22.13 -1.28 16.25
C PHE A 9 21.97 0.10 16.92
N ARG A 10 22.81 1.06 16.52
CA ARG A 10 22.75 2.45 17.00
C ARG A 10 21.96 3.30 16.02
N TRP A 11 20.76 3.72 16.43
CA TRP A 11 19.84 4.47 15.58
C TRP A 11 19.07 5.49 16.42
N VAL A 12 18.74 6.64 15.84
CA VAL A 12 17.86 7.64 16.47
C VAL A 12 16.43 7.30 16.07
N PHE A 13 15.62 6.88 17.04
CA PHE A 13 14.23 6.52 16.80
C PHE A 13 13.31 7.71 17.02
N LEU A 14 12.32 7.83 16.14
CA LEU A 14 11.13 8.63 16.41
C LEU A 14 10.16 7.77 17.21
N VAL A 15 9.77 8.25 18.39
CA VAL A 15 8.81 7.56 19.26
C VAL A 15 7.42 8.08 18.89
N ALA A 16 6.62 7.23 18.25
CA ALA A 16 5.22 7.49 18.00
C ALA A 16 4.36 6.88 19.09
N ASP A 17 3.20 7.49 19.39
CA ASP A 17 2.18 6.91 20.27
C ASP A 17 1.43 5.79 19.53
N VAL A 18 2.07 4.61 19.45
CA VAL A 18 1.54 3.42 18.80
C VAL A 18 1.64 2.22 19.74
N SER A 19 0.65 1.34 19.69
CA SER A 19 0.60 0.14 20.55
C SER A 19 1.72 -0.86 20.27
N HIS A 20 2.24 -0.87 19.04
CA HIS A 20 3.31 -1.77 18.60
C HIS A 20 4.42 -0.96 17.95
N ALA A 21 5.65 -1.16 18.41
CA ALA A 21 6.82 -0.50 17.82
C ALA A 21 7.05 -1.02 16.39
N ILE A 22 7.30 -0.10 15.45
CA ILE A 22 7.53 -0.42 14.03
C ILE A 22 8.97 -0.07 13.67
N LEU A 23 9.65 -0.97 12.96
CA LEU A 23 10.92 -0.68 12.32
C LEU A 23 10.70 -0.30 10.86
N GLY A 24 11.17 0.88 10.49
CA GLY A 24 11.07 1.37 9.11
C GLY A 24 12.02 0.65 8.16
N ALA A 25 11.70 0.72 6.87
CA ALA A 25 12.55 0.18 5.81
C ALA A 25 13.90 0.90 5.69
N ASP A 26 13.98 2.15 6.16
CA ASP A 26 15.19 2.95 6.29
C ASP A 26 16.18 2.31 7.28
N PHE A 27 15.71 1.90 8.45
CA PHE A 27 16.49 1.15 9.43
C PHE A 27 16.99 -0.17 8.84
N LEU A 28 16.11 -0.95 8.21
CA LEU A 28 16.46 -2.23 7.60
C LEU A 28 17.55 -2.06 6.53
N ARG A 29 17.39 -1.05 5.66
CA ARG A 29 18.36 -0.75 4.60
C ARG A 29 19.70 -0.31 5.17
N HIS A 30 19.71 0.55 6.18
CA HIS A 30 20.94 1.07 6.76
C HIS A 30 21.84 -0.04 7.33
N PHE A 31 21.24 -1.05 7.97
CA PHE A 31 21.98 -2.13 8.62
C PHE A 31 22.12 -3.41 7.77
N GLY A 32 21.58 -3.42 6.55
CA GLY A 32 21.64 -4.59 5.66
C GLY A 32 20.79 -5.76 6.16
N LEU A 33 19.61 -5.47 6.72
CA LEU A 33 18.69 -6.48 7.24
C LEU A 33 17.69 -6.89 6.15
N LEU A 34 17.54 -8.20 5.95
CA LEU A 34 16.69 -8.81 4.94
C LEU A 34 15.50 -9.49 5.60
N VAL A 35 14.29 -9.13 5.19
CA VAL A 35 13.05 -9.76 5.66
C VAL A 35 12.77 -11.00 4.80
N ASP A 36 12.89 -12.18 5.39
CA ASP A 36 12.51 -13.45 4.78
C ASP A 36 11.08 -13.80 5.22
N MET A 37 10.12 -13.33 4.44
CA MET A 37 8.69 -13.55 4.70
C MET A 37 8.31 -15.02 4.60
N ARG A 38 8.96 -15.80 3.71
CA ARG A 38 8.65 -17.22 3.50
C ARG A 38 8.98 -18.04 4.73
N ASN A 39 10.11 -17.75 5.36
CA ASN A 39 10.60 -18.49 6.52
C ASN A 39 10.31 -17.78 7.85
N THR A 40 9.59 -16.66 7.83
CA THR A 40 9.28 -15.81 8.99
C THR A 40 10.54 -15.44 9.77
N ARG A 41 11.55 -14.89 9.08
CA ARG A 41 12.86 -14.56 9.67
C ARG A 41 13.34 -13.18 9.26
N LEU A 42 14.10 -12.56 10.14
CA LEU A 42 14.91 -11.39 9.82
C LEU A 42 16.37 -11.83 9.76
N ARG A 43 17.03 -11.61 8.61
CA ARG A 43 18.39 -12.05 8.35
C ARG A 43 19.33 -10.85 8.22
N ASP A 44 20.49 -10.92 8.85
CA ASP A 44 21.57 -9.95 8.66
C ASP A 44 22.41 -10.35 7.45
N ALA A 45 22.51 -9.48 6.44
CA ALA A 45 23.33 -9.73 5.26
C ALA A 45 24.84 -9.70 5.57
N THR A 46 25.24 -9.04 6.66
CA THR A 46 26.64 -8.89 7.07
C THR A 46 27.13 -10.11 7.83
N THR A 47 26.37 -10.53 8.85
CA THR A 47 26.77 -11.63 9.75
C THR A 47 26.17 -12.98 9.35
N LEU A 48 25.21 -12.98 8.42
CA LEU A 48 24.42 -14.14 7.99
C LEU A 48 23.59 -14.79 9.11
N LEU A 49 23.58 -14.18 10.31
CA LEU A 49 22.71 -14.59 11.40
C LEU A 49 21.25 -14.28 11.05
N SER A 50 20.34 -15.03 11.65
CA SER A 50 18.91 -14.78 11.51
C SER A 50 18.22 -14.95 12.85
N VAL A 51 17.17 -14.17 13.05
CA VAL A 51 16.25 -14.30 14.17
C VAL A 51 14.89 -14.71 13.62
N HIS A 52 14.22 -15.62 14.32
CA HIS A 52 12.87 -16.05 13.97
C HIS A 52 11.89 -14.97 14.41
N GLY A 53 11.06 -14.52 13.48
CA GLY A 53 9.93 -13.65 13.78
C GLY A 53 8.73 -14.47 14.24
N ILE A 54 7.76 -13.77 14.80
CA ILE A 54 6.42 -14.31 15.05
C ILE A 54 5.53 -13.68 13.98
N ALA A 55 4.94 -14.51 13.13
CA ALA A 55 3.86 -14.07 12.25
C ALA A 55 2.57 -14.12 13.06
N GLU A 56 2.09 -12.97 13.51
CA GLU A 56 0.70 -12.89 13.96
C GLU A 56 -0.21 -13.06 12.73
N ALA A 57 -1.23 -13.92 12.86
CA ALA A 57 -2.29 -14.00 11.87
C ALA A 57 -2.89 -12.59 11.65
N PRO A 58 -3.49 -12.28 10.48
CA PRO A 58 -4.08 -10.97 10.21
C PRO A 58 -5.34 -10.73 11.03
N GLY A 59 -5.18 -10.62 12.35
CA GLY A 59 -6.12 -10.03 13.28
C GLY A 59 -5.82 -8.54 13.35
N ALA A 60 -6.56 -7.76 12.56
CA ALA A 60 -6.73 -6.32 12.76
C ALA A 60 -5.54 -5.36 12.57
N VAL A 61 -4.40 -5.77 11.99
CA VAL A 61 -3.42 -4.79 11.46
C VAL A 61 -3.55 -4.67 9.94
N THR A 62 -4.77 -4.41 9.46
CA THR A 62 -4.97 -3.99 8.08
C THR A 62 -4.46 -2.55 7.95
N SER A 63 -3.17 -2.42 7.62
CA SER A 63 -2.67 -1.12 7.18
C SER A 63 -3.45 -0.68 5.95
N THR A 64 -4.10 0.48 6.07
CA THR A 64 -4.50 1.44 5.02
C THR A 64 -5.87 1.36 4.33
N LEU A 65 -6.78 0.40 4.58
CA LEU A 65 -8.08 0.39 3.86
C LEU A 65 -9.34 0.18 4.71
N LEU A 66 -9.22 -0.14 5.99
CA LEU A 66 -10.39 -0.28 6.86
C LEU A 66 -10.40 0.87 7.86
N ARG A 67 -11.52 1.63 7.84
CA ARG A 67 -11.84 2.69 8.81
C ARG A 67 -11.42 2.25 10.21
N PRO A 68 -10.69 3.08 10.99
CA PRO A 68 -10.51 2.84 12.40
C PRO A 68 -11.87 2.54 13.07
N GLN A 69 -11.94 1.47 13.87
CA GLN A 69 -13.08 1.19 14.75
C GLN A 69 -13.21 2.22 15.89
N VAL A 70 -12.25 3.15 16.00
CA VAL A 70 -12.18 4.17 17.04
C VAL A 70 -12.64 5.49 16.44
N LYS A 71 -13.70 6.08 17.01
CA LYS A 71 -14.06 7.48 16.72
C LYS A 71 -12.86 8.36 17.05
N SER A 72 -12.34 9.01 16.03
CA SER A 72 -11.18 9.88 16.10
C SER A 72 -11.59 11.23 15.53
N ASP A 73 -10.99 12.32 16.01
CA ASP A 73 -11.21 13.66 15.43
C ASP A 73 -10.90 13.67 13.92
N PHE A 74 -10.07 12.74 13.44
CA PHE A 74 -9.80 12.53 12.02
C PHE A 74 -10.97 11.92 11.25
N GLU A 75 -11.84 11.12 11.88
CA GLU A 75 -13.05 10.60 11.22
C GLU A 75 -14.02 11.74 10.88
N ASP A 76 -14.20 12.70 11.79
CA ASP A 76 -15.04 13.87 11.54
C ASP A 76 -14.47 14.72 10.40
N LEU A 77 -13.14 14.91 10.37
CA LEU A 77 -12.44 15.61 9.28
C LEU A 77 -12.56 14.87 7.94
N LEU A 78 -12.37 13.55 7.91
CA LEU A 78 -12.52 12.75 6.69
C LEU A 78 -13.98 12.71 6.21
N HIS A 79 -14.94 12.80 7.13
CA HIS A 79 -16.36 12.92 6.80
C HIS A 79 -16.68 14.29 6.21
N GLU A 80 -16.16 15.38 6.80
CA GLU A 80 -16.26 16.74 6.27
C GLU A 80 -15.71 16.81 4.83
N PHE A 81 -14.59 16.13 4.56
CA PHE A 81 -13.96 16.05 3.23
C PHE A 81 -14.13 14.69 2.55
N SER A 82 -15.31 14.08 2.65
CA SER A 82 -15.58 12.75 2.07
C SER A 82 -15.28 12.63 0.57
N THR A 83 -15.22 13.74 -0.16
CA THR A 83 -14.82 13.77 -1.57
C THR A 83 -13.37 13.38 -1.82
N LEU A 84 -12.48 13.48 -0.81
CA LEU A 84 -11.06 13.12 -0.92
C LEU A 84 -10.82 11.61 -0.80
N THR A 85 -11.66 10.92 -0.03
CA THR A 85 -11.56 9.47 0.22
C THR A 85 -12.52 8.64 -0.62
N SER A 86 -13.58 9.26 -1.16
CA SER A 86 -14.49 8.60 -2.08
C SER A 86 -13.78 8.30 -3.40
N PRO A 87 -13.91 7.07 -3.94
CA PRO A 87 -13.46 6.77 -5.29
C PRO A 87 -14.07 7.77 -6.27
N VAL A 88 -13.26 8.32 -7.15
CA VAL A 88 -13.75 9.22 -8.20
C VAL A 88 -14.64 8.39 -9.13
N THR A 89 -15.95 8.54 -8.99
CA THR A 89 -16.90 8.02 -9.96
C THR A 89 -16.92 8.93 -11.17
N THR A 90 -16.88 8.34 -12.37
CA THR A 90 -16.84 9.04 -13.67
C THR A 90 -18.06 9.94 -13.93
N THR A 91 -19.04 9.99 -13.02
CA THR A 91 -20.30 10.70 -13.16
C THR A 91 -20.27 12.14 -12.64
N ARG A 92 -19.21 12.58 -11.96
CA ARG A 92 -19.14 13.97 -11.46
C ARG A 92 -18.80 14.94 -12.60
N PRO A 93 -19.56 16.02 -12.79
CA PRO A 93 -19.22 17.03 -13.78
C PRO A 93 -17.87 17.68 -13.43
N ILE A 94 -16.99 17.75 -14.42
CA ILE A 94 -15.67 18.38 -14.29
C ILE A 94 -15.88 19.88 -14.09
N LYS A 95 -15.32 20.44 -13.01
CA LYS A 95 -15.48 21.87 -12.66
C LYS A 95 -14.63 22.83 -13.51
N HIS A 96 -13.69 22.31 -14.29
CA HIS A 96 -12.77 23.07 -15.12
C HIS A 96 -12.94 22.74 -16.61
N ASN A 97 -12.59 23.68 -17.48
CA ASN A 97 -12.68 23.51 -18.94
C ASN A 97 -11.43 22.85 -19.56
N ILE A 98 -10.52 22.29 -18.75
CA ILE A 98 -9.34 21.59 -19.24
C ILE A 98 -9.75 20.20 -19.72
N THR A 99 -9.41 19.88 -20.97
CA THR A 99 -9.61 18.57 -21.59
C THR A 99 -8.27 17.92 -21.94
N HIS A 100 -8.23 16.59 -21.90
CA HIS A 100 -7.05 15.85 -22.37
C HIS A 100 -7.06 15.79 -23.89
N HIS A 101 -5.99 16.28 -24.53
CA HIS A 101 -5.79 16.15 -25.96
C HIS A 101 -4.71 15.11 -26.24
N ILE A 102 -5.10 13.99 -26.86
CA ILE A 102 -4.15 12.98 -27.34
C ILE A 102 -3.67 13.41 -28.71
N ILE A 103 -2.39 13.80 -28.81
CA ILE A 103 -1.77 14.14 -30.09
C ILE A 103 -1.50 12.85 -30.85
N THR A 104 -2.12 12.67 -32.01
CA THR A 104 -1.87 11.54 -32.91
C THR A 104 -1.27 12.03 -34.23
N SER A 105 -0.47 11.17 -34.87
CA SER A 105 0.12 11.43 -36.18
C SER A 105 -0.22 10.29 -37.14
N GLY A 106 -0.54 10.63 -38.39
CA GLY A 106 -0.90 9.64 -39.42
C GLY A 106 -2.40 9.37 -39.53
N PRO A 107 -2.81 8.48 -40.44
CA PRO A 107 -4.21 8.19 -40.70
C PRO A 107 -4.86 7.35 -39.58
N PRO A 108 -6.18 7.47 -39.36
CA PRO A 108 -6.91 6.61 -38.42
C PRO A 108 -6.77 5.12 -38.77
N VAL A 109 -6.55 4.30 -37.75
CA VAL A 109 -6.47 2.83 -37.88
C VAL A 109 -7.70 2.17 -37.27
N HIS A 110 -8.16 1.08 -37.88
CA HIS A 110 -9.30 0.29 -37.39
C HIS A 110 -8.94 -1.20 -37.35
N ALA A 111 -9.42 -1.90 -36.32
CA ALA A 111 -9.31 -3.34 -36.19
C ALA A 111 -10.69 -3.96 -35.87
N ARG A 112 -10.97 -5.15 -36.41
CA ARG A 112 -12.21 -5.87 -36.08
C ARG A 112 -12.23 -6.25 -34.59
N PRO A 113 -13.29 -5.93 -33.84
CA PRO A 113 -13.43 -6.37 -32.46
C PRO A 113 -13.35 -7.89 -32.35
N ARG A 114 -12.57 -8.40 -31.40
CA ARG A 114 -12.51 -9.83 -31.12
C ARG A 114 -13.73 -10.25 -30.32
N ARG A 115 -14.25 -11.46 -30.61
CA ARG A 115 -15.37 -12.03 -29.86
C ARG A 115 -14.95 -12.24 -28.40
N LEU A 116 -15.75 -11.75 -27.47
CA LEU A 116 -15.64 -12.08 -26.05
C LEU A 116 -16.37 -13.40 -25.78
N PRO A 117 -15.83 -14.27 -24.90
CA PRO A 117 -16.58 -15.40 -24.36
C PRO A 117 -17.91 -14.94 -23.71
N PRO A 118 -18.97 -15.77 -23.72
CA PRO A 118 -20.30 -15.38 -23.27
C PRO A 118 -20.33 -14.76 -21.87
N GLU A 119 -19.57 -15.32 -20.92
CA GLU A 119 -19.48 -14.82 -19.55
C GLU A 119 -18.91 -13.40 -19.48
N ARG A 120 -17.78 -13.14 -20.17
CA ARG A 120 -17.15 -11.82 -20.21
C ARG A 120 -18.00 -10.80 -20.97
N LEU A 121 -18.72 -11.23 -22.00
CA LEU A 121 -19.66 -10.39 -22.74
C LEU A 121 -20.85 -9.97 -21.87
N ASN A 122 -21.38 -10.89 -21.06
CA ASN A 122 -22.48 -10.59 -20.13
C ASN A 122 -22.06 -9.58 -19.06
N VAL A 123 -20.84 -9.70 -18.51
CA VAL A 123 -20.30 -8.73 -17.55
C VAL A 123 -20.10 -7.35 -18.20
N ALA A 124 -19.53 -7.30 -19.40
CA ALA A 124 -19.23 -6.03 -20.07
C ALA A 124 -20.46 -5.24 -20.54
N ARG A 125 -21.62 -5.90 -20.68
CA ARG A 125 -22.89 -5.26 -21.06
C ARG A 125 -23.65 -4.65 -19.88
N ARG A 126 -23.22 -4.93 -18.65
CA ARG A 126 -23.87 -4.51 -17.42
C ARG A 126 -23.35 -3.13 -16.99
#